data_AF-A0A7T8JVL9-F1
#
_entry.id   AF-A0A7T8JVL9-F1
#
_cell.length_a   1.000
_cell.length_b   1.000
_cell.length_c   1.000
_cell.angle_alpha   90.00
_cell.angle_beta   90.00
_cell.angle_gamma   90.00
#
_symmetry.space_group_name_H-M   'P 1'
#
loop_
_entity.id
_entity.type
_entity.pdbx_description
1 polymer ?
#
loop_
_entity_poly.entity_id
_entity_poly.type
_entity_poly.pdbx_seq_one_letter_code
_entity_poly.pdbx_strand_id
1 'polypeptide(L)'
;LIQTKTMLGHLMSVAQGDKTVTRRYYYSIKEISIGGRCVCNGHAWTCPPSIRDPDMLECQCQHNTAGIYCDRCADGFTQKKWRENTAESPFKCEPCNCHGHSNKCHYDEDIDYQRRSLDIHGNFEGGGVCEDCMHSTAGINCETCTSGFFRPAGVAPEDPQPCVR
;
A
#
# COMPACT_ATOMS: atom_id res chain seq x y z
N LEU A 1 -8.08 -25.88 -24.15
CA LEU A 1 -8.15 -26.62 -25.42
C LEU A 1 -9.25 -27.66 -25.29
N ILE A 2 -10.35 -27.53 -26.03
CA ILE A 2 -11.59 -28.32 -25.79
C ILE A 2 -11.93 -29.23 -26.99
N GLN A 3 -11.63 -28.83 -28.23
CA GLN A 3 -11.81 -29.66 -29.43
C GLN A 3 -10.78 -29.30 -30.50
N THR A 4 -10.22 -30.29 -31.19
CA THR A 4 -9.27 -30.08 -32.30
C THR A 4 -10.03 -29.56 -33.51
N LYS A 5 -9.44 -28.61 -34.27
CA LYS A 5 -10.03 -28.18 -35.55
C LYS A 5 -9.87 -29.29 -36.57
N THR A 6 -10.97 -29.92 -36.94
CA THR A 6 -11.01 -30.98 -37.94
C THR A 6 -11.36 -30.41 -39.32
N MET A 7 -10.81 -31.01 -40.37
CA MET A 7 -11.16 -30.62 -41.75
C MET A 7 -12.52 -31.25 -42.10
N LEU A 8 -13.35 -30.54 -42.87
CA LEU A 8 -14.71 -30.96 -43.19
C LEU A 8 -14.76 -32.38 -43.82
N GLY A 9 -13.80 -32.68 -44.70
CA GLY A 9 -13.67 -33.98 -45.35
C GLY A 9 -13.25 -35.14 -44.43
N HIS A 10 -12.82 -34.84 -43.20
CA HIS A 10 -12.42 -35.84 -42.21
C HIS A 10 -13.46 -35.98 -41.08
N LEU A 11 -14.58 -35.24 -41.12
CA LEU A 11 -15.60 -35.26 -40.05
C LEU A 11 -16.15 -36.66 -39.76
N MET A 12 -16.53 -37.40 -40.80
CA MET A 12 -17.07 -38.76 -40.62
C MET A 12 -16.00 -39.73 -40.10
N SER A 13 -14.79 -39.68 -40.63
CA SER A 13 -13.67 -40.51 -40.17
C SER A 13 -13.25 -40.17 -38.73
N VAL A 14 -13.31 -38.90 -38.33
CA VAL A 14 -13.08 -38.48 -36.94
C VAL A 14 -14.21 -38.96 -36.03
N ALA A 15 -15.48 -38.81 -36.44
CA ALA A 15 -16.62 -39.27 -35.66
C ALA A 15 -16.64 -40.79 -35.47
N GLN A 16 -16.14 -41.54 -36.45
CA GLN A 16 -16.00 -43.00 -36.41
C GLN A 16 -14.72 -43.48 -35.68
N GLY A 17 -13.84 -42.57 -35.27
CA GLY A 17 -12.61 -42.92 -34.56
C GLY A 17 -11.55 -43.58 -35.44
N ASP A 18 -11.52 -43.31 -36.74
CA ASP A 18 -10.51 -43.86 -37.65
C ASP A 18 -9.10 -43.40 -37.23
N LYS A 19 -8.25 -44.37 -36.87
CA LYS A 19 -6.89 -44.13 -36.37
C LYS A 19 -5.97 -43.49 -37.40
N THR A 20 -6.24 -43.62 -38.71
CA THR A 20 -5.43 -43.02 -39.78
C THR A 20 -5.63 -41.50 -39.86
N VAL A 21 -6.79 -41.03 -39.41
CA VAL A 21 -7.24 -39.63 -39.45
C VAL A 21 -7.07 -38.97 -38.08
N THR A 22 -7.58 -39.59 -37.02
CA THR A 22 -7.53 -39.05 -35.65
C THR A 22 -6.11 -38.81 -35.14
N ARG A 23 -5.13 -39.64 -35.53
CA ARG A 23 -3.70 -39.45 -35.20
C ARG A 23 -3.07 -38.18 -35.76
N ARG A 24 -3.68 -37.55 -36.76
CA ARG A 24 -3.20 -36.31 -37.38
C ARG A 24 -3.74 -35.05 -36.70
N TYR A 25 -4.71 -35.20 -35.80
CA TYR A 25 -5.34 -34.11 -35.07
C TYR A 25 -4.82 -34.05 -33.64
N TYR A 26 -3.77 -33.24 -33.43
CA TYR A 26 -3.18 -32.98 -32.13
C TYR A 26 -2.91 -31.48 -31.98
N TYR A 27 -2.75 -31.04 -30.73
CA TYR A 27 -2.29 -29.69 -30.45
C TYR A 27 -0.77 -29.68 -30.38
N SER A 28 -0.14 -28.67 -30.97
CA SER A 28 1.28 -28.40 -30.81
C SER A 28 1.43 -26.91 -30.57
N ILE A 29 2.04 -26.57 -29.44
CA ILE A 29 2.36 -25.20 -29.07
C ILE A 29 3.88 -25.13 -29.03
N LYS A 30 4.45 -24.29 -29.89
CA LYS A 30 5.90 -24.09 -29.92
C LYS A 30 6.38 -23.22 -28.76
N GLU A 31 5.62 -22.19 -28.43
CA GLU A 31 5.97 -21.19 -27.42
C GLU A 31 4.69 -20.53 -26.88
N ILE A 32 4.71 -20.19 -25.59
CA ILE A 32 3.72 -19.31 -24.96
C ILE A 32 4.50 -18.17 -24.34
N SER A 33 4.25 -16.95 -24.82
CA SER A 33 4.83 -15.73 -24.25
C SER A 33 3.70 -14.87 -23.71
N ILE A 34 3.79 -14.52 -22.42
CA ILE A 34 2.79 -13.71 -21.72
C ILE A 34 3.49 -12.43 -21.26
N GLY A 35 3.09 -11.31 -21.85
CA GLY A 35 3.50 -9.99 -21.38
C GLY A 35 2.68 -9.57 -20.17
N GLY A 36 3.35 -9.07 -19.14
CA GLY A 36 2.72 -8.57 -17.92
C GLY A 36 3.52 -7.43 -17.30
N ARG A 37 2.95 -6.81 -16.28
CA ARG A 37 3.61 -5.81 -15.43
C ARG A 37 3.25 -6.06 -13.98
N CYS A 38 4.12 -5.63 -13.07
CA CYS A 38 3.80 -5.65 -11.65
C CYS A 38 2.67 -4.68 -11.32
N VAL A 39 1.86 -5.06 -10.34
CA VAL A 39 0.80 -4.22 -9.77
C VAL A 39 1.36 -3.53 -8.55
N CYS A 40 1.75 -2.26 -8.71
CA CYS A 40 2.31 -1.45 -7.62
C CYS A 40 1.41 -0.25 -7.26
N ASN A 41 0.13 -0.28 -7.65
CA ASN A 41 -0.88 0.76 -7.35
C ASN A 41 -0.46 2.19 -7.74
N GLY A 42 0.40 2.33 -8.75
CA GLY A 42 0.94 3.60 -9.20
C GLY A 42 2.03 4.20 -8.29
N HIS A 43 2.48 3.46 -7.28
CA HIS A 43 3.50 3.88 -6.32
C HIS A 43 4.90 3.34 -6.60
N ALA A 44 5.13 2.59 -7.67
CA ALA A 44 6.47 2.19 -8.06
C ALA A 44 6.62 2.17 -9.59
N TRP A 45 7.84 2.45 -10.05
CA TRP A 45 8.23 2.33 -11.46
C TRP A 45 8.88 0.97 -11.77
N THR A 46 9.48 0.33 -10.75
CA THR A 46 10.27 -0.91 -10.87
C THR A 46 9.83 -1.94 -9.85
N CYS A 47 9.95 -3.22 -10.21
CA CYS A 47 9.69 -4.35 -9.33
C CYS A 47 10.77 -5.45 -9.56
N PRO A 48 11.98 -5.28 -9.02
CA PRO A 48 13.00 -6.31 -9.10
C PRO A 48 12.61 -7.54 -8.27
N PRO A 49 13.35 -8.65 -8.40
CA PRO A 49 13.27 -9.78 -7.47
C PRO A 49 13.40 -9.33 -6.01
N SER A 50 12.58 -9.90 -5.13
CA SER A 50 12.61 -9.61 -3.69
C SER A 50 13.93 -10.09 -3.08
N ILE A 51 14.40 -9.36 -2.08
CA ILE A 51 15.60 -9.74 -1.30
C ILE A 51 15.31 -11.00 -0.47
N ARG A 52 14.05 -11.20 -0.06
CA ARG A 52 13.63 -12.33 0.80
C ARG A 52 13.39 -13.60 -0.02
N ASP A 53 12.83 -13.43 -1.21
CA ASP A 53 12.49 -14.52 -2.13
C ASP A 53 12.79 -14.10 -3.58
N PRO A 54 13.91 -14.56 -4.17
CA PRO A 54 14.28 -14.24 -5.54
C PRO A 54 13.27 -14.69 -6.61
N ASP A 55 12.36 -15.63 -6.29
CA ASP A 55 11.31 -16.09 -7.20
C ASP A 55 10.08 -15.16 -7.21
N MET A 56 10.01 -14.20 -6.28
CA MET A 56 8.97 -13.18 -6.22
C MET A 56 9.49 -11.81 -6.66
N LEU A 57 8.66 -11.06 -7.40
CA LEU A 57 8.93 -9.65 -7.69
C LEU A 57 8.28 -8.77 -6.62
N GLU A 58 9.02 -7.78 -6.13
CA GLU A 58 8.55 -6.85 -5.10
C GLU A 58 8.69 -5.42 -5.60
N CYS A 59 7.62 -4.62 -5.44
CA CYS A 59 7.63 -3.24 -5.88
C CYS A 59 8.63 -2.41 -5.07
N GLN A 60 9.46 -1.62 -5.76
CA GLN A 60 10.27 -0.58 -5.11
C GLN A 60 9.38 0.63 -4.82
N CYS A 61 8.64 0.55 -3.72
CA CYS A 61 7.63 1.54 -3.36
C CYS A 61 8.21 2.94 -3.17
N GLN A 62 7.48 3.91 -3.71
CA GLN A 62 7.68 5.35 -3.56
C GLN A 62 6.47 5.94 -2.82
N HIS A 63 6.36 7.27 -2.80
CA HIS A 63 5.20 7.97 -2.23
C HIS A 63 4.89 7.57 -0.77
N ASN A 64 5.93 7.20 -0.01
CA ASN A 64 5.84 6.74 1.38
C ASN A 64 4.87 5.56 1.59
N THR A 65 4.78 4.68 0.59
CA THR A 65 4.01 3.43 0.68
C THR A 65 4.91 2.25 1.00
N ALA A 66 4.31 1.17 1.47
CA ALA A 66 5.00 -0.06 1.83
C ALA A 66 4.14 -1.28 1.45
N GLY A 67 4.74 -2.47 1.54
CA GLY A 67 4.13 -3.73 1.13
C GLY A 67 4.57 -4.16 -0.27
N ILE A 68 4.35 -5.44 -0.61
CA ILE A 68 4.83 -6.04 -1.87
C ILE A 68 4.24 -5.33 -3.09
N TYR A 69 3.01 -4.81 -2.93
CA TYR A 69 2.24 -4.11 -3.96
C TYR A 69 2.10 -2.61 -3.70
N CYS A 70 2.80 -2.07 -2.69
CA CYS A 70 2.62 -0.69 -2.24
C CYS A 70 1.17 -0.38 -1.84
N ASP A 71 0.54 -1.32 -1.14
CA ASP A 71 -0.88 -1.40 -0.80
C ASP A 71 -1.24 -0.79 0.56
N ARG A 72 -0.25 -0.19 1.23
CA ARG A 72 -0.44 0.54 2.48
C ARG A 72 0.55 1.69 2.60
N CYS A 73 0.25 2.64 3.46
CA CYS A 73 1.24 3.64 3.88
C CYS A 73 2.33 2.99 4.73
N ALA A 74 3.55 3.53 4.64
CA ALA A 74 4.64 3.15 5.52
C ALA A 74 4.37 3.61 6.96
N ASP A 75 5.02 2.95 7.92
CA ASP A 75 4.92 3.31 9.32
C ASP A 75 5.29 4.79 9.54
N GLY A 76 4.46 5.52 10.29
CA GLY A 76 4.61 6.95 10.51
C GLY A 76 4.03 7.85 9.41
N PHE A 77 3.54 7.29 8.30
CA PHE A 77 2.95 8.02 7.15
C PHE A 77 1.43 7.82 7.00
N THR A 78 0.73 7.68 8.12
CA THR A 78 -0.70 7.33 8.17
C THR A 78 -1.59 8.53 8.50
N GLN A 79 -1.17 9.77 8.19
CA GLN A 79 -2.03 10.94 8.38
C GLN A 79 -3.29 10.89 7.51
N LYS A 80 -3.19 10.33 6.30
CA LYS A 80 -4.28 10.22 5.31
C LYS A 80 -4.53 8.76 4.96
N LYS A 81 -5.80 8.42 4.68
CA LYS A 81 -6.19 7.10 4.17
C LYS A 81 -5.43 6.77 2.89
N TRP A 82 -4.84 5.57 2.83
CA TRP A 82 -4.14 5.10 1.64
C TRP A 82 -5.08 5.06 0.43
N ARG A 83 -4.55 5.43 -0.75
CA ARG A 83 -5.22 5.29 -2.05
C ARG A 83 -4.21 5.14 -3.17
N GLU A 84 -4.65 4.62 -4.31
CA GLU A 84 -3.81 4.50 -5.51
C GLU A 84 -3.32 5.87 -6.00
N ASN A 85 -2.14 5.88 -6.63
CA ASN A 85 -1.59 7.06 -7.29
C ASN A 85 -1.84 7.00 -8.80
N THR A 86 -2.74 7.84 -9.29
CA THR A 86 -3.03 7.99 -10.72
C THR A 86 -2.61 9.36 -11.24
N ALA A 87 -2.56 9.54 -12.56
CA ALA A 87 -2.20 10.83 -13.16
C ALA A 87 -3.23 11.93 -12.84
N GLU A 88 -4.51 11.55 -12.76
CA GLU A 88 -5.63 12.45 -12.48
C GLU A 88 -5.77 12.74 -10.98
N SER A 89 -5.32 11.81 -10.13
CA SER A 89 -5.44 11.90 -8.68
C SER A 89 -4.15 11.43 -8.00
N PRO A 90 -3.09 12.25 -8.02
CA PRO A 90 -1.81 11.86 -7.43
C PRO A 90 -1.97 11.67 -5.92
N PHE A 91 -1.29 10.66 -5.36
CA PHE A 91 -1.31 10.37 -3.94
C PHE A 91 0.05 10.01 -3.40
N LYS A 92 0.33 10.55 -2.21
CA LYS A 92 1.47 10.22 -1.38
C LYS A 92 1.02 10.18 0.06
N CYS A 93 1.44 9.14 0.77
CA CYS A 93 1.20 9.00 2.19
C CYS A 93 1.93 10.11 2.96
N GLU A 94 1.22 10.76 3.88
CA GLU A 94 1.68 11.94 4.60
C GLU A 94 2.07 11.57 6.03
N PRO A 95 3.21 12.07 6.54
CA PRO A 95 3.64 11.78 7.90
C PRO A 95 2.65 12.36 8.92
N CYS A 96 2.43 11.65 10.01
CA CYS A 96 1.65 12.18 11.12
C CYS A 96 2.42 13.28 11.85
N ASN A 97 1.70 14.25 12.39
CA ASN A 97 2.28 15.24 13.28
C ASN A 97 2.20 14.76 14.73
N CYS A 98 3.31 14.31 15.30
CA CYS A 98 3.39 13.92 16.72
C CYS A 98 4.19 14.92 17.56
N HIS A 99 4.39 16.14 17.08
CA HIS A 99 5.25 17.18 17.70
C HIS A 99 6.66 16.67 18.08
N GLY A 100 7.19 15.66 17.38
CA GLY A 100 8.49 15.05 17.69
C GLY A 100 8.50 14.15 18.93
N HIS A 101 7.34 13.75 19.43
CA HIS A 101 7.20 12.91 20.63
C HIS A 101 6.76 11.48 20.32
N SER A 102 6.50 11.17 19.06
CA SER A 102 6.39 9.81 18.56
C SER A 102 6.81 9.76 17.10
N ASN A 103 7.25 8.59 16.65
CA ASN A 103 7.48 8.26 15.25
C ASN A 103 6.50 7.19 14.73
N LYS A 104 5.52 6.79 15.56
CA LYS A 104 4.51 5.81 15.23
C LYS A 104 3.13 6.43 15.29
N CYS A 105 2.31 6.07 14.33
CA CYS A 105 0.92 6.47 14.27
C CYS A 105 0.12 5.50 13.40
N HIS A 106 -1.18 5.45 13.64
CA HIS A 106 -2.15 4.79 12.76
C HIS A 106 -3.18 5.80 12.25
N TYR A 107 -3.86 5.43 11.17
CA TYR A 107 -4.97 6.21 10.64
C TYR A 107 -6.27 5.76 11.32
N ASP A 108 -7.06 6.72 11.79
CA ASP A 108 -8.39 6.54 12.35
C ASP A 108 -9.43 7.36 11.56
N GLU A 109 -10.45 6.69 11.02
CA GLU A 109 -11.47 7.30 10.16
C GLU A 109 -12.42 8.23 10.92
N ASP A 110 -12.70 7.94 12.20
CA ASP A 110 -13.54 8.80 13.03
C ASP A 110 -12.80 10.09 13.40
N ILE A 111 -11.50 10.02 13.67
CA ILE A 111 -10.65 11.20 13.92
C ILE A 111 -10.55 12.09 12.67
N ASP A 112 -10.44 11.50 11.48
CA ASP A 112 -10.44 12.23 10.21
C ASP A 112 -11.78 12.93 9.97
N TYR A 113 -12.88 12.19 10.11
CA TYR A 113 -14.22 12.73 9.96
C TYR A 113 -14.49 13.90 10.93
N GLN A 114 -14.02 13.77 12.18
CA GLN A 114 -14.17 14.80 13.21
C GLN A 114 -13.18 15.96 13.07
N ARG A 115 -12.20 15.88 12.16
CA ARG A 115 -11.12 16.87 11.97
C ARG A 115 -10.38 17.17 13.26
N ARG A 116 -9.86 16.12 13.90
CA ARG A 116 -9.19 16.21 15.21
C ARG A 116 -7.70 15.94 15.19
N SER A 117 -7.17 15.43 14.08
CA SER A 117 -5.73 15.27 13.90
C SER A 117 -5.15 16.46 13.15
N LEU A 118 -4.08 17.03 13.70
CA LEU A 118 -3.29 18.07 13.06
C LEU A 118 -2.32 17.44 12.05
N ASP A 119 -2.28 17.95 10.82
CA ASP A 119 -1.27 17.56 9.83
C ASP A 119 0.07 18.31 10.05
N ILE A 120 1.06 18.01 9.21
CA ILE A 120 2.37 18.68 9.23
C ILE A 120 2.35 20.12 8.67
N HIS A 121 1.23 20.55 8.11
CA HIS A 121 1.03 21.88 7.53
C HIS A 121 0.24 22.81 8.48
N GLY A 122 -0.19 22.31 9.64
CA GLY A 122 -0.94 23.06 10.65
C GLY A 122 -2.45 23.07 10.41
N ASN A 123 -2.98 22.17 9.59
CA ASN A 123 -4.41 22.03 9.32
C ASN A 123 -4.97 20.80 10.03
N PHE A 124 -6.23 20.87 10.47
CA PHE A 124 -6.95 19.72 11.01
C PHE A 124 -7.53 18.86 9.87
N GLU A 125 -6.64 18.23 9.11
CA GLU A 125 -6.97 17.36 7.98
C GLU A 125 -6.31 15.99 8.14
N GLY A 126 -7.09 14.92 7.98
CA GLY A 126 -6.61 13.56 8.16
C GLY A 126 -6.91 12.99 9.55
N GLY A 127 -6.52 11.74 9.72
CA GLY A 127 -6.88 10.88 10.84
C GLY A 127 -5.69 10.28 11.57
N GLY A 128 -4.49 10.88 11.46
CA GLY A 128 -3.30 10.34 12.10
C GLY A 128 -3.41 10.42 13.63
N VAL A 129 -3.27 9.28 14.32
CA VAL A 129 -3.23 9.19 15.78
C VAL A 129 -1.88 8.65 16.22
N CYS A 130 -1.15 9.45 16.98
CA CYS A 130 0.16 9.11 17.48
C CYS A 130 0.08 8.01 18.56
N GLU A 131 1.04 7.10 18.53
CA GLU A 131 1.17 5.99 19.47
C GLU A 131 2.38 6.22 20.37
N ASP A 132 2.35 5.72 21.61
CA ASP A 132 3.50 5.75 22.52
C ASP A 132 4.13 7.16 22.71
N CYS A 133 3.31 8.19 22.92
CA CYS A 133 3.79 9.56 23.14
C CYS A 133 4.85 9.63 24.27
N MET A 134 6.04 10.14 23.92
CA MET A 134 7.17 10.30 24.83
C MET A 134 7.12 11.64 25.59
N HIS A 135 8.11 11.90 26.44
CA HIS A 135 8.29 13.20 27.12
C HIS A 135 7.09 13.66 27.98
N SER A 136 6.37 12.70 28.59
CA SER A 136 5.17 12.96 29.38
C SER A 136 4.06 13.68 28.61
N THR A 137 4.02 13.50 27.29
CA THR A 137 2.96 14.03 26.43
C THR A 137 1.85 12.99 26.18
N ALA A 138 0.69 13.46 25.74
CA ALA A 138 -0.50 12.68 25.44
C ALA A 138 -1.36 13.42 24.41
N GLY A 139 -2.43 12.79 23.93
CA GLY A 139 -3.34 13.36 22.91
C GLY A 139 -3.17 12.71 21.55
N ILE A 140 -3.90 13.21 20.55
CA ILE A 140 -3.91 12.65 19.19
C ILE A 140 -2.57 12.89 18.49
N ASN A 141 -1.99 14.07 18.71
CA ASN A 141 -0.75 14.55 18.12
C ASN A 141 0.37 14.64 19.16
N CYS A 142 0.20 14.06 20.36
CA CYS A 142 1.08 14.28 21.52
C CYS A 142 1.14 15.75 21.98
N GLU A 143 0.04 16.48 21.81
CA GLU A 143 -0.11 17.91 22.03
C GLU A 143 -0.47 18.31 23.46
N THR A 144 -0.87 17.36 24.31
CA THR A 144 -1.24 17.58 25.72
C THR A 144 -0.25 16.91 26.67
N CYS A 145 -0.38 17.16 27.97
CA CYS A 145 0.44 16.49 28.99
C CYS A 145 -0.32 15.33 29.63
N THR A 146 0.42 14.30 30.04
CA THR A 146 -0.15 13.21 30.83
C THR A 146 -0.66 13.71 32.18
N SER A 147 -1.53 12.92 32.83
CA SER A 147 -2.10 13.27 34.13
C SER A 147 -1.00 13.51 35.17
N GLY A 148 -1.06 14.67 35.84
CA GLY A 148 -0.06 15.08 36.84
C GLY A 148 1.12 15.89 36.27
N PHE A 149 1.13 16.15 34.97
CA PHE A 149 2.07 17.07 34.32
C PHE A 149 1.31 18.26 33.71
N PHE A 150 2.00 19.38 33.53
CA PHE A 150 1.48 20.56 32.85
C PHE A 150 2.54 21.19 31.94
N ARG A 151 2.10 21.91 30.92
CA ARG A 151 2.98 22.68 30.02
C ARG A 151 3.15 24.10 30.59
N PRO A 152 4.38 24.55 30.92
CA PRO A 152 4.61 25.91 31.38
C PRO A 152 4.22 26.96 30.33
N ALA A 153 3.91 28.18 30.76
CA ALA A 153 3.58 29.26 29.85
C ALA A 153 4.77 29.60 28.92
N GLY A 154 4.51 29.66 27.61
CA GLY A 154 5.52 29.99 26.60
C GLY A 154 6.35 28.81 26.09
N VAL A 155 6.12 27.60 26.59
CA VAL A 155 6.75 26.36 26.08
C VAL A 155 5.92 25.85 24.89
N ALA A 156 6.58 25.50 23.79
CA ALA A 156 5.94 25.01 22.58
C ALA A 156 5.60 23.51 22.71
N PRO A 157 4.60 23.00 21.97
CA PRO A 157 4.33 21.57 21.92
C PRO A 157 5.49 20.74 21.41
N GLU A 158 6.35 21.27 20.54
CA GLU A 158 7.49 20.57 19.93
C GLU A 158 8.75 20.57 20.81
N ASP A 159 8.74 21.28 21.94
CA ASP A 159 9.90 21.34 22.83
C ASP A 159 10.27 19.93 23.32
N PRO A 160 11.57 19.56 23.41
CA PRO A 160 11.98 18.20 23.77
C PRO A 160 11.45 17.69 25.12
N GLN A 161 11.12 18.59 26.05
CA GLN A 161 10.50 18.28 27.33
C GLN A 161 9.43 19.33 27.66
N PRO A 162 8.24 19.24 27.04
CA PRO A 162 7.25 20.31 27.12
C PRO A 162 6.40 20.23 28.39
N CYS A 163 6.40 19.07 29.05
CA CYS A 163 5.55 18.74 30.19
C CYS A 163 6.40 18.54 31.45
N VAL A 164 6.12 19.32 32.49
CA VAL A 164 6.77 19.24 33.82
C VAL A 164 5.74 18.91 34.89
N ARG A 165 6.20 18.39 36.03
CA ARG A 165 5.35 17.97 37.14
C ARG A 165 5.03 19.12 38.09
#